data_AF-A0A7C4L2R1-F1
#
_entry.id   AF-A0A7C4L2R1-F1
#
_cell.length_a   1.000
_cell.length_b   1.000
_cell.length_c   1.000
_cell.angle_alpha   90.00
_cell.angle_beta   90.00
_cell.angle_gamma   90.00
#
_symmetry.space_group_name_H-M   'P 1'
#
loop_
_entity.id
_entity.type
_entity.pdbx_description
1 polymer ?
#
loop_
_entity_poly.entity_id
_entity_poly.type
_entity_poly.pdbx_seq_one_letter_code
_entity_poly.pdbx_strand_id
1 'polypeptide(L)'
;MWEYFEPEEQRWYRWKLDGATAWLRKNGEEWRLAVSPVSFKQIKPGASGPEPAKAPEHLPISFAVGPGRKVALRPRLGDMPYLVSARNDVRILPGAEAWFTIALPPLVRFEIEGGQILFESSPFTTGLTWFGDKTAGSLCLSLPLELDPECHNENEGRSGDDSLAGSSRYLSCRSLVQCRMVVRNLSKEAIDLKRMAIYTDLINLYLKDDMVVSDTVVVVGTADGSLQTSIDDKAYRGLPKVRSAPHPGLSEVLVRRGVSFLKAIAGL
;
A
#
# COMPACT_ATOMS: atom_id res chain seq x y z
N MET A 1 1.35 1.61 -17.95
CA MET A 1 1.84 0.67 -16.90
C MET A 1 0.84 -0.40 -16.53
N TRP A 2 -0.36 -0.02 -16.09
CA TRP A 2 -1.36 -0.92 -15.50
C TRP A 2 -2.43 -1.41 -16.47
N GLU A 3 -2.36 -0.97 -17.71
CA GLU A 3 -3.33 -1.31 -18.74
C GLU A 3 -3.02 -2.65 -19.39
N TYR A 4 -4.06 -3.24 -19.96
CA TYR A 4 -3.94 -4.44 -20.78
C TYR A 4 -3.21 -4.12 -22.09
N PHE A 5 -2.23 -4.95 -22.45
CA PHE A 5 -1.58 -4.89 -23.76
C PHE A 5 -1.44 -6.30 -24.32
N GLU A 6 -1.25 -6.40 -25.64
CA GLU A 6 -1.04 -7.65 -26.36
C GLU A 6 0.46 -7.84 -26.61
N PRO A 7 1.15 -8.74 -25.88
CA PRO A 7 2.57 -8.98 -26.09
C PRO A 7 2.80 -9.76 -27.38
N GLU A 8 3.89 -9.43 -28.08
CA GLU A 8 4.37 -10.24 -29.19
C GLU A 8 4.79 -11.63 -28.71
N GLU A 9 4.49 -12.64 -29.53
CA GLU A 9 4.89 -14.01 -29.27
C GLU A 9 6.40 -14.14 -29.15
N GLN A 10 6.82 -14.95 -28.19
CA GLN A 10 8.22 -15.28 -27.90
C GLN A 10 9.12 -14.10 -27.52
N ARG A 11 8.55 -12.90 -27.32
CA ARG A 11 9.27 -11.69 -26.88
C ARG A 11 9.11 -11.49 -25.37
N TRP A 12 10.19 -11.06 -24.73
CA TRP A 12 10.16 -10.67 -23.32
C TRP A 12 9.78 -9.20 -23.18
N TYR A 13 8.91 -8.92 -22.22
CA TYR A 13 8.53 -7.59 -21.76
C TYR A 13 8.88 -7.42 -20.29
N ARG A 14 9.13 -6.17 -19.90
CA ARG A 14 9.51 -5.79 -18.55
C ARG A 14 8.70 -4.60 -18.04
N TRP A 15 8.36 -4.65 -16.76
CA TRP A 15 7.95 -3.49 -15.96
C TRP A 15 9.05 -3.16 -14.97
N LYS A 16 9.41 -1.88 -14.88
CA LYS A 16 10.16 -1.34 -13.74
C LYS A 16 9.16 -0.88 -12.70
N LEU A 17 9.36 -1.27 -11.45
CA LEU A 17 8.46 -1.03 -10.32
C LEU A 17 9.25 -0.35 -9.21
N ASP A 18 9.62 0.91 -9.44
CA ASP A 18 10.38 1.75 -8.51
C ASP A 18 11.52 1.02 -7.77
N GLY A 19 12.35 0.27 -8.52
CA GLY A 19 13.46 -0.52 -8.03
C GLY A 19 13.26 -2.04 -8.20
N ALA A 20 12.05 -2.54 -7.99
CA ALA A 20 11.70 -3.92 -8.36
C ALA A 20 11.49 -4.04 -9.88
N THR A 21 11.46 -5.27 -10.39
CA THR A 21 11.25 -5.53 -11.80
C THR A 21 10.39 -6.76 -12.02
N ALA A 22 9.48 -6.72 -12.98
CA ALA A 22 8.64 -7.84 -13.36
C ALA A 22 8.79 -8.13 -14.87
N TRP A 23 8.78 -9.41 -15.24
CA TRP A 23 8.95 -9.87 -16.63
C TRP A 23 7.82 -10.79 -17.05
N LEU A 24 7.55 -10.76 -18.35
CA LEU A 24 6.57 -11.59 -19.03
C LEU A 24 7.09 -12.02 -20.39
N ARG A 25 6.82 -13.27 -20.78
CA ARG A 25 6.89 -13.73 -22.18
C ARG A 25 5.71 -14.64 -22.47
N LYS A 26 5.12 -14.47 -23.64
CA LYS A 26 4.04 -15.31 -24.16
C LYS A 26 4.55 -16.24 -25.26
N ASN A 27 4.02 -17.46 -25.35
CA ASN A 27 4.23 -18.40 -26.45
C ASN A 27 2.96 -19.24 -26.65
N GLY A 28 2.04 -18.79 -27.50
CA GLY A 28 0.71 -19.39 -27.64
C GLY A 28 -0.10 -19.19 -26.36
N GLU A 29 -0.47 -20.28 -25.70
CA GLU A 29 -1.15 -20.24 -24.38
C GLU A 29 -0.18 -20.30 -23.19
N GLU A 30 1.13 -20.41 -23.46
CA GLU A 30 2.15 -20.45 -22.43
C GLU A 30 2.57 -19.06 -21.99
N TRP A 31 2.60 -18.84 -20.68
CA TRP A 31 3.02 -17.60 -20.04
C TRP A 31 4.19 -17.87 -19.12
N ARG A 32 5.30 -17.15 -19.35
CA ARG A 32 6.50 -17.18 -18.51
C ARG A 32 6.63 -15.88 -17.76
N LEU A 33 6.79 -15.97 -16.45
CA LEU A 33 6.61 -14.88 -15.51
C LEU A 33 7.77 -14.86 -14.53
N ALA A 34 8.32 -13.70 -14.22
CA ALA A 34 9.35 -13.57 -13.20
C ALA A 34 9.24 -12.20 -12.50
N VAL A 35 9.61 -12.15 -11.23
CA VAL A 35 9.71 -10.92 -10.46
C VAL A 35 11.05 -10.91 -9.73
N SER A 36 11.79 -9.82 -9.87
CA SER A 36 12.97 -9.51 -9.06
C SER A 36 12.52 -8.55 -7.97
N PRO A 37 12.34 -9.04 -6.74
CA PRO A 37 11.91 -8.20 -5.65
C PRO A 37 13.07 -7.33 -5.15
N VAL A 38 12.73 -6.23 -4.51
CA VAL A 38 13.68 -5.33 -3.85
C VAL A 38 13.26 -5.11 -2.40
N SER A 39 14.21 -4.84 -1.50
CA SER A 39 13.84 -4.40 -0.16
C SER A 39 13.09 -3.06 -0.22
N PHE A 40 12.07 -2.87 0.62
CA PHE A 40 11.35 -1.60 0.69
C PHE A 40 12.29 -0.39 0.92
N LYS A 41 13.38 -0.56 1.67
CA LYS A 41 14.37 0.51 1.90
C LYS A 41 15.14 0.95 0.65
N GLN A 42 15.19 0.08 -0.36
CA GLN A 42 15.94 0.24 -1.60
C GLN A 42 15.06 0.72 -2.78
N ILE A 43 13.76 0.96 -2.55
CA ILE A 43 12.86 1.53 -3.56
C ILE A 43 13.42 2.88 -4.04
N LYS A 44 13.37 3.08 -5.36
CA LYS A 44 13.79 4.31 -6.04
C LYS A 44 12.79 4.65 -7.14
N PRO A 45 12.27 5.89 -7.21
CA PRO A 45 11.38 6.30 -8.27
C PRO A 45 11.94 5.98 -9.66
N GLY A 46 11.12 5.41 -10.52
CA GLY A 46 11.52 4.98 -11.86
C GLY A 46 10.59 3.97 -12.52
N ALA A 47 9.37 3.83 -12.01
CA ALA A 47 8.43 2.88 -12.56
C ALA A 47 8.05 3.22 -14.01
N SER A 48 8.07 2.19 -14.87
CA SER A 48 7.75 2.29 -16.30
C SER A 48 7.39 0.91 -16.88
N GLY A 49 6.87 0.90 -18.10
CA GLY A 49 6.55 -0.31 -18.85
C GLY A 49 5.05 -0.49 -19.13
N PRO A 50 4.67 -1.60 -19.80
CA PRO A 50 5.56 -2.65 -20.30
C PRO A 50 6.47 -2.17 -21.43
N GLU A 51 7.73 -2.59 -21.42
CA GLU A 51 8.71 -2.32 -22.50
C GLU A 51 9.39 -3.62 -22.93
N PRO A 52 9.74 -3.80 -24.22
CA PRO A 52 10.56 -4.92 -24.66
C PRO A 52 11.88 -5.01 -23.89
N ALA A 53 12.27 -6.22 -23.50
CA ALA A 53 13.47 -6.47 -22.73
C ALA A 53 14.14 -7.78 -23.11
N LYS A 54 15.36 -7.99 -22.59
CA LYS A 54 15.99 -9.32 -22.58
C LYS A 54 15.31 -10.21 -21.53
N ALA A 55 15.50 -11.52 -21.67
CA ALA A 55 15.10 -12.48 -20.65
C ALA A 55 15.73 -12.14 -19.29
N PRO A 56 15.04 -12.40 -18.17
CA PRO A 56 15.62 -12.23 -16.85
C PRO A 56 16.80 -13.19 -16.64
N GLU A 57 17.93 -12.66 -16.18
CA GLU A 57 19.11 -13.46 -15.83
C GLU A 57 18.98 -13.97 -14.39
N HIS A 58 19.23 -15.27 -14.18
CA HIS A 58 19.30 -15.89 -12.84
C HIS A 58 18.06 -15.76 -11.94
N LEU A 59 16.88 -15.47 -12.50
CA LEU A 59 15.62 -15.45 -11.75
C LEU A 59 14.82 -16.73 -11.96
N PRO A 60 14.12 -17.22 -10.92
CA PRO A 60 13.14 -18.28 -11.09
C PRO A 60 12.03 -17.81 -12.03
N ILE A 61 11.69 -18.64 -13.00
CA ILE A 61 10.61 -18.39 -13.96
C ILE A 61 9.41 -19.24 -13.55
N SER A 62 8.31 -18.58 -13.25
CA SER A 62 6.99 -19.20 -13.09
C SER A 62 6.37 -19.44 -14.45
N PHE A 63 5.63 -20.54 -14.57
CA PHE A 63 4.98 -20.98 -15.80
C PHE A 63 3.48 -21.14 -15.55
N ALA A 64 2.66 -20.55 -16.43
CA ALA A 64 1.22 -20.70 -16.43
C ALA A 64 0.74 -21.01 -17.86
N VAL A 65 -0.35 -21.76 -17.97
CA VAL A 65 -1.00 -22.06 -19.27
C VAL A 65 -2.43 -21.55 -19.19
N GLY A 66 -2.83 -20.76 -20.18
CA GLY A 66 -4.19 -20.27 -20.26
C GLY A 66 -4.48 -19.50 -21.54
N PRO A 67 -5.74 -19.56 -22.02
CA PRO A 67 -6.15 -18.82 -23.21
C PRO A 67 -6.26 -17.33 -22.86
N GLY A 68 -5.40 -16.52 -23.45
CA GLY A 68 -5.42 -15.07 -23.30
C GLY A 68 -4.59 -14.40 -24.39
N ARG A 69 -5.03 -13.24 -24.86
CA ARG A 69 -4.33 -12.42 -25.85
C ARG A 69 -3.63 -11.25 -25.19
N LYS A 70 -4.31 -10.62 -24.24
CA LYS A 70 -3.85 -9.45 -23.51
C LYS A 70 -3.51 -9.80 -22.07
N VAL A 71 -2.68 -8.97 -21.50
CA VAL A 71 -2.23 -9.12 -20.11
C VAL A 71 -2.00 -7.75 -19.52
N ALA A 72 -2.28 -7.63 -18.24
CA ALA A 72 -1.97 -6.46 -17.44
C ALA A 72 -1.19 -6.90 -16.20
N LEU A 73 -0.28 -6.04 -15.76
CA LEU A 73 0.21 -6.09 -14.39
C LEU A 73 -0.77 -5.28 -13.53
N ARG A 74 -1.33 -5.88 -12.49
CA ARG A 74 -2.34 -5.26 -11.63
C ARG A 74 -1.88 -5.19 -10.18
N PRO A 75 -1.92 -4.01 -9.53
CA PRO A 75 -1.64 -3.89 -8.11
C PRO A 75 -2.80 -4.45 -7.28
N ARG A 76 -2.47 -5.04 -6.14
CA ARG A 76 -3.40 -5.45 -5.09
C ARG A 76 -2.74 -5.22 -3.73
N LEU A 77 -3.50 -4.82 -2.71
CA LEU A 77 -3.01 -4.89 -1.33
C LEU A 77 -3.13 -6.31 -0.79
N GLY A 78 -2.11 -6.76 -0.06
CA GLY A 78 -2.12 -8.08 0.59
C GLY A 78 -3.15 -8.15 1.71
N ASP A 79 -3.40 -9.36 2.21
CA ASP A 79 -4.38 -9.60 3.29
C ASP A 79 -3.79 -9.29 4.69
N MET A 80 -2.47 -9.10 4.78
CA MET A 80 -1.79 -8.76 6.02
C MET A 80 -1.72 -7.23 6.18
N PRO A 81 -2.13 -6.67 7.34
CA PRO A 81 -2.08 -5.24 7.59
C PRO A 81 -0.64 -4.72 7.60
N TYR A 82 -0.48 -3.43 7.30
CA TYR A 82 0.80 -2.75 7.40
C TYR A 82 0.94 -2.05 8.75
N LEU A 83 2.05 -2.25 9.45
CA LEU A 83 2.39 -1.49 10.65
C LEU A 83 3.35 -0.37 10.29
N VAL A 84 2.97 0.86 10.61
CA VAL A 84 3.78 2.07 10.43
C VAL A 84 3.97 2.77 11.77
N SER A 85 5.16 3.32 12.01
CA SER A 85 5.45 4.13 13.20
C SER A 85 5.11 5.58 12.94
N ALA A 86 4.76 6.35 13.96
CA ALA A 86 4.66 7.80 13.85
C ALA A 86 6.03 8.46 14.07
N ARG A 87 6.32 9.52 13.32
CA ARG A 87 7.49 10.36 13.54
C ARG A 87 7.21 11.28 14.71
N ASN A 88 8.09 11.30 15.72
CA ASN A 88 7.90 12.04 16.97
C ASN A 88 6.66 11.56 17.76
N ASP A 89 6.50 12.07 18.99
CA ASP A 89 5.28 11.83 19.79
C ASP A 89 4.10 12.62 19.20
N VAL A 90 3.43 12.06 18.18
CA VAL A 90 2.26 12.69 17.55
C VAL A 90 1.10 12.68 18.54
N ARG A 91 0.76 13.86 19.06
CA ARG A 91 -0.30 14.04 20.04
C ARG A 91 -1.49 14.78 19.44
N ILE A 92 -2.64 14.10 19.33
CA ILE A 92 -3.87 14.66 18.76
C ILE A 92 -4.79 15.07 19.92
N LEU A 93 -4.97 16.38 20.10
CA LEU A 93 -5.81 16.93 21.17
C LEU A 93 -7.31 16.67 20.95
N PRO A 94 -8.14 16.70 22.02
CA PRO A 94 -9.59 16.60 21.90
C PRO A 94 -10.17 17.58 20.86
N GLY A 95 -11.02 17.08 19.97
CA GLY A 95 -11.64 17.84 18.89
C GLY A 95 -10.74 18.09 17.67
N ALA A 96 -9.47 17.71 17.72
CA ALA A 96 -8.54 17.90 16.61
C ALA A 96 -8.54 16.69 15.65
N GLU A 97 -8.01 16.91 14.45
CA GLU A 97 -7.68 15.86 13.50
C GLU A 97 -6.28 16.03 12.93
N ALA A 98 -5.66 14.91 12.55
CA ALA A 98 -4.37 14.87 11.86
C ALA A 98 -4.51 14.09 10.56
N TRP A 99 -3.87 14.59 9.52
CA TRP A 99 -3.87 14.01 8.17
C TRP A 99 -2.50 13.41 7.88
N PHE A 100 -2.48 12.27 7.21
CA PHE A 100 -1.26 11.57 6.83
C PHE A 100 -1.40 11.02 5.43
N THR A 101 -0.29 10.96 4.69
CA THR A 101 -0.21 10.20 3.44
C THR A 101 0.93 9.21 3.53
N ILE A 102 0.65 7.96 3.18
CA ILE A 102 1.61 6.85 3.21
C ILE A 102 1.61 6.09 1.88
N ALA A 103 2.79 5.65 1.45
CA ALA A 103 2.95 4.79 0.29
C ALA A 103 3.02 3.31 0.73
N LEU A 104 1.99 2.53 0.38
CA LEU A 104 1.89 1.11 0.71
C LEU A 104 2.45 0.24 -0.43
N PRO A 105 3.27 -0.78 -0.15
CA PRO A 105 3.78 -1.68 -1.19
C PRO A 105 2.71 -2.70 -1.60
N PRO A 106 2.20 -2.67 -2.84
CA PRO A 106 1.23 -3.65 -3.28
C PRO A 106 1.89 -5.00 -3.60
N LEU A 107 1.10 -6.07 -3.55
CA LEU A 107 1.31 -7.25 -4.38
C LEU A 107 1.04 -6.89 -5.84
N VAL A 108 1.68 -7.60 -6.78
CA VAL A 108 1.40 -7.46 -8.20
C VAL A 108 0.94 -8.78 -8.79
N ARG A 109 -0.03 -8.69 -9.70
CA ARG A 109 -0.63 -9.83 -10.38
C ARG A 109 -0.48 -9.67 -11.88
N PHE A 110 -0.09 -10.74 -12.55
CA PHE A 110 -0.30 -10.86 -13.99
C PHE A 110 -1.70 -11.37 -14.22
N GLU A 111 -2.52 -10.57 -14.86
CA GLU A 111 -3.93 -10.83 -15.13
C GLU A 111 -4.17 -10.82 -16.64
N ILE A 112 -4.84 -11.84 -17.17
CA ILE A 112 -5.28 -11.87 -18.59
C ILE A 112 -6.67 -11.26 -18.73
N GLU A 113 -7.06 -10.91 -19.96
CA GLU A 113 -8.42 -10.42 -20.18
C GLU A 113 -9.46 -11.42 -19.64
N GLY A 114 -10.46 -10.91 -18.93
CA GLY A 114 -11.42 -11.75 -18.19
C GLY A 114 -11.11 -11.92 -16.70
N GLY A 115 -9.97 -11.40 -16.22
CA GLY A 115 -9.69 -11.29 -14.78
C GLY A 115 -9.01 -12.52 -14.17
N GLN A 116 -8.62 -13.51 -14.98
CA GLN A 116 -7.89 -14.68 -14.50
C GLN A 116 -6.44 -14.31 -14.18
N ILE A 117 -5.97 -14.76 -13.02
CA ILE A 117 -4.63 -14.48 -12.50
C ILE A 117 -3.69 -15.59 -12.94
N LEU A 118 -2.61 -15.24 -13.62
CA LEU A 118 -1.55 -16.17 -14.03
C LEU A 118 -0.49 -16.34 -12.94
N PHE A 119 -0.16 -15.27 -12.23
CA PHE A 119 0.87 -15.23 -11.19
C PHE A 119 0.68 -14.04 -10.28
N GLU A 120 0.98 -14.20 -8.99
CA GLU A 120 1.00 -13.14 -7.99
C GLU A 120 2.36 -13.16 -7.28
N SER A 121 2.92 -11.98 -7.00
CA SER A 121 4.17 -11.85 -6.26
C SER A 121 4.22 -10.55 -5.45
N SER A 122 5.08 -10.51 -4.44
CA SER A 122 5.42 -9.28 -3.72
C SER A 122 6.71 -8.69 -4.29
N PRO A 123 6.65 -7.59 -5.05
CA PRO A 123 7.84 -6.95 -5.60
C PRO A 123 8.65 -6.21 -4.53
N PHE A 124 8.06 -5.89 -3.38
CA PHE A 124 8.69 -5.13 -2.30
C PHE A 124 8.71 -5.95 -1.02
N THR A 125 9.90 -6.35 -0.58
CA THR A 125 10.04 -7.13 0.65
C THR A 125 10.03 -6.22 1.87
N THR A 126 9.22 -6.63 2.86
CA THR A 126 9.06 -5.98 4.16
C THR A 126 9.25 -7.03 5.26
N GLY A 127 9.59 -6.59 6.47
CA GLY A 127 9.74 -7.50 7.62
C GLY A 127 8.38 -7.85 8.24
N LEU A 128 8.29 -8.97 8.96
CA LEU A 128 7.12 -9.29 9.76
C LEU A 128 7.23 -8.68 11.16
N THR A 129 6.12 -8.21 11.71
CA THR A 129 6.04 -7.65 13.06
C THR A 129 4.65 -7.87 13.66
N TRP A 130 4.48 -7.60 14.95
CA TRP A 130 3.20 -7.72 15.64
C TRP A 130 2.67 -6.35 16.05
N PHE A 131 1.38 -6.12 15.79
CA PHE A 131 0.62 -5.04 16.40
C PHE A 131 -0.18 -5.59 17.58
N GLY A 132 0.13 -5.14 18.80
CA GLY A 132 -0.34 -5.75 20.04
C GLY A 132 0.56 -6.90 20.50
N ASP A 133 0.06 -7.74 21.42
CA ASP A 133 0.77 -8.93 21.89
C ASP A 133 0.60 -10.14 20.94
N LYS A 134 1.38 -11.20 21.14
CA LYS A 134 1.33 -12.41 20.26
C LYS A 134 0.06 -13.26 20.42
N THR A 135 -0.73 -13.04 21.48
CA THR A 135 -1.91 -13.85 21.82
C THR A 135 -3.23 -13.24 21.37
N ALA A 136 -3.29 -11.91 21.25
CA ALA A 136 -4.48 -11.14 20.91
C ALA A 136 -4.22 -10.06 19.84
N GLY A 137 -2.95 -9.84 19.46
CA GLY A 137 -2.56 -8.91 18.42
C GLY A 137 -2.66 -9.49 17.01
N SER A 138 -2.28 -8.67 16.03
CA SER A 138 -2.28 -9.03 14.61
C SER A 138 -0.85 -9.09 14.07
N LEU A 139 -0.57 -10.10 13.26
CA LEU A 139 0.66 -10.17 12.46
C LEU A 139 0.57 -9.13 11.34
N CYS A 140 1.61 -8.32 11.17
CA CYS A 140 1.67 -7.20 10.25
C CYS A 140 2.95 -7.21 9.41
N LEU A 141 2.90 -6.52 8.26
CA LEU A 141 4.07 -6.13 7.49
C LEU A 141 4.64 -4.82 8.06
N SER A 142 5.90 -4.84 8.47
CA SER A 142 6.61 -3.67 9.01
C SER A 142 7.04 -2.76 7.87
N LEU A 143 6.43 -1.58 7.79
CA LEU A 143 6.86 -0.54 6.87
C LEU A 143 7.97 0.28 7.52
N PRO A 144 9.17 0.36 6.90
CA PRO A 144 10.24 1.21 7.39
C PRO A 144 9.99 2.67 6.96
N LEU A 145 8.78 3.17 7.27
CA LEU A 145 8.30 4.52 7.05
C LEU A 145 7.85 5.08 8.39
N GLU A 146 7.91 6.40 8.51
CA GLU A 146 7.36 7.11 9.65
C GLU A 146 6.22 8.03 9.17
N LEU A 147 5.10 8.01 9.89
CA LEU A 147 3.98 8.91 9.64
C LEU A 147 4.39 10.33 10.01
N ASP A 148 4.30 11.24 9.07
CA ASP A 148 4.52 12.67 9.26
C ASP A 148 3.17 13.37 9.02
N PRO A 149 2.61 14.11 10.01
CA PRO A 149 1.34 14.79 9.82
C PRO A 149 1.44 15.89 8.75
N GLU A 150 0.42 15.97 7.89
CA GLU A 150 0.29 17.05 6.91
C GLU A 150 0.03 18.37 7.64
N CYS A 151 1.04 19.23 7.72
CA CYS A 151 0.89 20.59 8.23
C CYS A 151 0.22 21.45 7.15
N HIS A 152 -1.06 21.77 7.32
CA HIS A 152 -1.92 22.44 6.33
C HIS A 152 -1.45 23.87 5.91
N ASN A 153 -0.34 24.38 6.46
CA ASN A 153 0.18 25.74 6.24
C ASN A 153 1.71 25.82 5.98
N GLU A 154 2.46 24.72 5.88
CA GLU A 154 3.94 24.77 5.75
C GLU A 154 4.47 24.52 4.31
N ASN A 155 3.72 24.89 3.27
CA ASN A 155 4.16 24.76 1.87
C ASN A 155 5.14 25.85 1.38
N GLU A 156 5.66 26.70 2.27
CA GLU A 156 6.67 27.70 1.92
C GLU A 156 7.93 27.53 2.76
N GLY A 157 8.94 26.86 2.20
CA GLY A 157 10.34 27.21 2.50
C GLY A 157 11.17 26.33 3.43
N ARG A 158 10.83 25.07 3.72
CA ARG A 158 11.76 24.16 4.43
C ARG A 158 12.63 23.35 3.47
N SER A 159 13.67 24.00 2.96
CA SER A 159 14.86 23.33 2.43
C SER A 159 15.76 22.87 3.59
N GLY A 160 15.94 21.56 3.77
CA GLY A 160 17.07 21.03 4.53
C GLY A 160 16.80 20.03 5.66
N ASP A 161 15.85 19.10 5.51
CA ASP A 161 15.79 17.91 6.37
C ASP A 161 15.82 16.64 5.49
N ASP A 162 16.93 15.90 5.51
CA ASP A 162 17.16 14.66 4.73
C ASP A 162 16.11 13.57 4.99
N SER A 163 15.39 13.67 6.11
CA SER A 163 14.34 12.74 6.53
C SER A 163 12.97 13.01 5.85
N LEU A 164 12.62 14.27 5.60
CA LEU A 164 11.44 14.65 4.79
C LEU A 164 11.62 14.20 3.33
N ALA A 165 12.86 14.24 2.83
CA ALA A 165 13.21 13.66 1.53
C ALA A 165 12.97 12.14 1.49
N GLY A 166 13.14 11.45 2.62
CA GLY A 166 12.95 10.02 2.80
C GLY A 166 11.50 9.56 2.67
N SER A 167 10.53 10.26 3.27
CA SER A 167 9.09 9.94 3.09
C SER A 167 8.59 10.43 1.73
N SER A 168 9.00 11.64 1.33
CA SER A 168 8.64 12.26 0.05
C SER A 168 9.03 11.41 -1.17
N ARG A 169 10.20 10.73 -1.15
CA ARG A 169 10.59 9.85 -2.26
C ARG A 169 9.58 8.72 -2.52
N TYR A 170 9.00 8.14 -1.48
CA TYR A 170 8.03 7.04 -1.64
C TYR A 170 6.68 7.54 -2.16
N LEU A 171 6.30 8.77 -1.83
CA LEU A 171 5.09 9.41 -2.36
C LEU A 171 5.20 9.70 -3.87
N SER A 172 6.42 9.80 -4.40
CA SER A 172 6.68 9.94 -5.84
C SER A 172 6.74 8.61 -6.63
N CYS A 173 6.66 7.46 -5.94
CA CYS A 173 6.74 6.14 -6.56
C CYS A 173 5.38 5.73 -7.12
N ARG A 174 5.32 5.47 -8.43
CA ARG A 174 4.06 5.15 -9.15
C ARG A 174 3.59 3.71 -8.95
N SER A 175 4.50 2.82 -8.55
CA SER A 175 4.23 1.42 -8.27
C SER A 175 3.83 1.13 -6.82
N LEU A 176 3.85 2.15 -5.95
CA LEU A 176 3.28 2.09 -4.61
C LEU A 176 1.85 2.65 -4.60
N VAL A 177 1.06 2.19 -3.64
CA VAL A 177 -0.30 2.68 -3.41
C VAL A 177 -0.27 3.87 -2.47
N GLN A 178 -0.69 5.04 -2.95
CA GLN A 178 -0.82 6.24 -2.13
C GLN A 178 -2.10 6.17 -1.32
N CYS A 179 -1.95 6.02 0.00
CA CYS A 179 -3.04 5.91 0.95
C CYS A 179 -3.09 7.17 1.82
N ARG A 180 -4.23 7.86 1.79
CA ARG A 180 -4.51 8.99 2.68
C ARG A 180 -5.19 8.48 3.93
N MET A 181 -4.89 9.11 5.05
CA MET A 181 -5.40 8.74 6.34
C MET A 181 -5.73 9.95 7.19
N VAL A 182 -6.83 9.87 7.93
CA VAL A 182 -7.28 10.91 8.85
C VAL A 182 -7.51 10.29 10.21
N VAL A 183 -6.92 10.88 11.23
CA VAL A 183 -7.14 10.49 12.63
C VAL A 183 -7.87 11.61 13.33
N ARG A 184 -9.11 11.37 13.76
CA ARG A 184 -9.96 12.34 14.45
C ARG A 184 -10.07 11.98 15.92
N ASN A 185 -9.88 12.94 16.80
CA ASN A 185 -10.07 12.74 18.22
C ASN A 185 -11.41 13.34 18.69
N LEU A 186 -12.44 12.50 18.84
CA LEU A 186 -13.72 12.88 19.46
C LEU A 186 -13.78 12.50 20.95
N SER A 187 -12.68 12.02 21.51
CA SER A 187 -12.57 11.72 22.93
C SER A 187 -12.28 12.97 23.76
N LYS A 188 -12.33 12.84 25.09
CA LYS A 188 -11.98 13.92 26.03
C LYS A 188 -10.48 13.95 26.36
N GLU A 189 -9.73 12.93 25.97
CA GLU A 189 -8.31 12.78 26.26
C GLU A 189 -7.49 12.98 24.99
N ALA A 190 -6.21 13.32 25.12
CA ALA A 190 -5.32 13.36 23.96
C ALA A 190 -5.02 11.94 23.47
N ILE A 191 -4.91 11.76 22.15
CA ILE A 191 -4.44 10.51 21.54
C ILE A 191 -2.94 10.65 21.27
N ASP A 192 -2.14 9.85 21.96
CA ASP A 192 -0.70 9.73 21.69
C ASP A 192 -0.47 8.63 20.66
N LEU A 193 -0.25 9.01 19.40
CA LEU A 193 -0.08 8.08 18.29
C LEU A 193 1.39 7.70 18.13
N LYS A 194 1.74 6.46 18.48
CA LYS A 194 3.11 5.92 18.28
C LYS A 194 3.23 5.01 17.07
N ARG A 195 2.22 4.17 16.83
CA ARG A 195 2.19 3.18 15.75
C ARG A 195 0.76 2.99 15.27
N MET A 196 0.61 2.61 14.01
CA MET A 196 -0.69 2.34 13.41
C MET A 196 -0.67 1.12 12.51
N ALA A 197 -1.66 0.24 12.68
CA ALA A 197 -1.95 -0.84 11.75
C ALA A 197 -2.95 -0.37 10.70
N ILE A 198 -2.60 -0.53 9.42
CA ILE A 198 -3.44 -0.18 8.27
C ILE A 198 -3.97 -1.50 7.69
N TYR A 199 -5.26 -1.73 7.89
CA TYR A 199 -6.00 -2.88 7.37
C TYR A 199 -6.43 -2.58 5.93
N THR A 200 -6.17 -3.52 5.04
CA THR A 200 -6.17 -3.33 3.58
C THR A 200 -7.32 -4.03 2.88
N ASP A 201 -8.03 -4.89 3.59
CA ASP A 201 -9.16 -5.70 3.17
C ASP A 201 -10.44 -4.87 2.90
N LEU A 202 -10.51 -3.65 3.46
CA LEU A 202 -11.60 -2.70 3.24
C LEU A 202 -11.29 -1.66 2.14
N ILE A 203 -10.05 -1.65 1.63
CA ILE A 203 -9.52 -0.57 0.80
C ILE A 203 -9.63 -0.90 -0.69
N ASN A 204 -10.28 -0.02 -1.46
CA ASN A 204 -10.28 -0.06 -2.93
C ASN A 204 -9.04 0.64 -3.49
N LEU A 205 -8.65 0.25 -4.70
CA LEU A 205 -7.57 0.86 -5.46
C LEU A 205 -8.09 1.52 -6.74
N TYR A 206 -7.57 2.71 -7.03
CA TYR A 206 -7.92 3.53 -8.17
C TYR A 206 -6.67 3.99 -8.91
N LEU A 207 -6.85 4.40 -10.16
CA LEU A 207 -5.81 5.02 -10.96
C LEU A 207 -6.04 6.53 -11.05
N LYS A 208 -5.00 7.33 -10.76
CA LYS A 208 -5.00 8.78 -10.89
C LYS A 208 -3.67 9.24 -11.48
N ASP A 209 -3.66 9.81 -12.69
CA ASP A 209 -2.46 10.38 -13.32
C ASP A 209 -1.23 9.44 -13.26
N ASP A 210 -1.43 8.16 -13.64
CA ASP A 210 -0.48 7.03 -13.55
C ASP A 210 -0.14 6.49 -12.14
N MET A 211 -0.60 7.15 -11.08
CA MET A 211 -0.41 6.71 -9.70
C MET A 211 -1.54 5.78 -9.27
N VAL A 212 -1.19 4.78 -8.47
CA VAL A 212 -2.19 3.97 -7.76
C VAL A 212 -2.53 4.68 -6.46
N VAL A 213 -3.80 5.03 -6.27
CA VAL A 213 -4.31 5.66 -5.06
C VAL A 213 -5.35 4.76 -4.40
N SER A 214 -5.51 4.88 -3.10
CA SER A 214 -6.55 4.14 -2.37
C SER A 214 -7.63 5.04 -1.81
N ASP A 215 -8.70 4.44 -1.29
CA ASP A 215 -9.63 5.15 -0.43
C ASP A 215 -8.91 5.82 0.76
N THR A 216 -9.58 6.79 1.39
CA THR A 216 -9.08 7.44 2.61
C THR A 216 -9.44 6.58 3.82
N VAL A 217 -8.45 6.23 4.64
CA VAL A 217 -8.66 5.54 5.92
C VAL A 217 -8.99 6.57 7.00
N VAL A 218 -10.16 6.47 7.62
CA VAL A 218 -10.60 7.39 8.67
C VAL A 218 -10.64 6.66 10.00
N VAL A 219 -9.77 7.05 10.92
CA VAL A 219 -9.69 6.55 12.29
C VAL A 219 -10.30 7.58 13.23
N VAL A 220 -11.24 7.16 14.06
CA VAL A 220 -11.94 8.03 15.02
C VAL A 220 -11.74 7.50 16.42
N GLY A 221 -11.11 8.30 17.28
CA GLY A 221 -11.11 8.12 18.73
C GLY A 221 -12.45 8.55 19.31
N THR A 222 -13.19 7.62 19.88
CA THR A 222 -14.54 7.84 20.39
C THR A 222 -14.54 8.29 21.85
N ALA A 223 -15.68 8.80 22.32
CA ALA A 223 -15.82 9.30 23.70
C ALA A 223 -15.60 8.24 24.79
N ASP A 224 -15.78 6.96 24.47
CA ASP A 224 -15.52 5.81 25.35
C ASP A 224 -14.05 5.32 25.28
N GLY A 225 -13.17 6.03 24.57
CA GLY A 225 -11.76 5.70 24.43
C GLY A 225 -11.46 4.60 23.40
N SER A 226 -12.46 4.15 22.64
CA SER A 226 -12.26 3.19 21.55
C SER A 226 -11.73 3.86 20.27
N LEU A 227 -11.13 3.07 19.38
CA LEU A 227 -10.76 3.51 18.04
C LEU A 227 -11.63 2.79 17.01
N GLN A 228 -12.28 3.55 16.15
CA GLN A 228 -13.10 3.06 15.05
C GLN A 228 -12.45 3.40 13.72
N THR A 229 -12.41 2.44 12.80
CA THR A 229 -11.87 2.65 11.47
C THR A 229 -12.97 2.52 10.43
N SER A 230 -12.97 3.45 9.49
CA SER A 230 -13.90 3.50 8.38
C SER A 230 -13.18 3.95 7.12
N ILE A 231 -13.81 3.73 5.97
CA ILE A 231 -13.25 4.05 4.66
C ILE A 231 -14.08 5.16 4.00
N ASP A 232 -13.42 6.23 3.55
CA ASP A 232 -14.04 7.33 2.81
C ASP A 232 -13.53 7.35 1.36
N ASP A 233 -14.46 7.10 0.42
CA ASP A 233 -14.21 7.02 -1.02
C ASP A 233 -14.48 8.34 -1.76
N LYS A 234 -15.02 9.36 -1.08
CA LYS A 234 -15.57 10.56 -1.75
C LYS A 234 -14.59 11.25 -2.68
N ALA A 235 -13.33 11.36 -2.26
CA ALA A 235 -12.27 12.02 -3.03
C ALA A 235 -11.87 11.27 -4.32
N TYR A 236 -12.25 10.00 -4.45
CA TYR A 236 -11.84 9.11 -5.53
C TYR A 236 -13.00 8.63 -6.39
N ARG A 237 -14.22 9.14 -6.14
CA ARG A 237 -15.39 8.86 -6.97
C ARG A 237 -15.15 9.35 -8.40
N GLY A 238 -15.44 8.48 -9.36
CA GLY A 238 -15.25 8.75 -10.79
C GLY A 238 -13.86 8.40 -11.31
N LEU A 239 -12.90 8.04 -10.45
CA LEU A 239 -11.61 7.50 -10.91
C LEU A 239 -11.76 6.05 -11.40
N PRO A 240 -10.96 5.64 -12.41
CA PRO A 240 -10.91 4.24 -12.83
C PRO A 240 -10.52 3.33 -11.66
N LYS A 241 -11.44 2.45 -11.24
CA LYS A 241 -11.18 1.48 -10.18
C LYS A 241 -10.33 0.34 -10.74
N VAL A 242 -9.15 0.14 -10.16
CA VAL A 242 -8.21 -0.93 -10.52
C VAL A 242 -8.56 -2.21 -9.77
N ARG A 243 -8.99 -2.09 -8.51
CA ARG A 243 -9.38 -3.23 -7.68
C ARG A 243 -10.43 -2.82 -6.66
N SER A 244 -11.45 -3.66 -6.52
CA SER A 244 -12.39 -3.57 -5.40
C SER A 244 -11.88 -4.33 -4.19
N ALA A 245 -12.09 -3.75 -3.01
CA ALA A 245 -11.92 -4.42 -1.73
C ALA A 245 -12.79 -5.70 -1.68
N PRO A 246 -12.35 -6.78 -1.01
CA PRO A 246 -13.20 -7.93 -0.75
C PRO A 246 -14.39 -7.60 0.19
N HIS A 247 -14.22 -6.64 1.11
CA HIS A 247 -15.21 -6.30 2.13
C HIS A 247 -15.54 -4.78 2.15
N PRO A 248 -15.99 -4.18 1.05
CA PRO A 248 -16.21 -2.74 0.98
C PRO A 248 -17.39 -2.31 1.87
N GLY A 249 -17.21 -1.25 2.65
CA GLY A 249 -18.29 -0.62 3.43
C GLY A 249 -18.52 -1.16 4.84
N LEU A 250 -17.72 -2.14 5.30
CA LEU A 250 -17.70 -2.51 6.71
C LEU A 250 -16.89 -1.48 7.49
N SER A 251 -17.54 -0.82 8.46
CA SER A 251 -16.81 -0.08 9.50
C SER A 251 -16.31 -1.08 10.53
N GLU A 252 -15.00 -1.27 10.64
CA GLU A 252 -14.44 -2.09 11.69
C GLU A 252 -14.17 -1.24 12.93
N VAL A 253 -14.81 -1.64 14.04
CA VAL A 253 -14.38 -1.19 15.36
C VAL A 253 -13.09 -1.95 15.67
N LEU A 254 -11.94 -1.36 15.36
CA LEU A 254 -10.63 -2.01 15.55
C LEU A 254 -10.28 -2.23 17.02
N VAL A 255 -11.03 -1.68 17.98
CA VAL A 255 -10.75 -1.89 19.41
C VAL A 255 -12.03 -1.89 20.26
N ARG A 256 -12.51 -3.08 20.64
CA ARG A 256 -13.35 -3.25 21.84
C ARG A 256 -12.84 -4.41 22.68
N ARG A 257 -11.53 -4.44 22.97
CA ARG A 257 -10.94 -5.46 23.86
C ARG A 257 -9.78 -4.89 24.68
N GLY A 258 -10.00 -4.89 25.99
CA GLY A 258 -8.96 -4.90 27.00
C GLY A 258 -8.49 -3.51 27.42
N VAL A 259 -8.66 -3.22 28.70
CA VAL A 259 -8.14 -2.06 29.47
C VAL A 259 -6.59 -1.97 29.45
N SER A 260 -5.93 -2.84 28.68
CA SER A 260 -4.49 -2.89 28.40
C SER A 260 -4.10 -2.35 27.01
N PHE A 261 -5.04 -2.08 26.10
CA PHE A 261 -4.72 -1.62 24.74
C PHE A 261 -4.22 -0.16 24.69
N LEU A 262 -4.73 0.71 25.58
CA LEU A 262 -4.20 2.08 25.74
C LEU A 262 -2.73 2.08 26.19
N LYS A 263 -2.24 1.06 26.91
CA LYS A 263 -0.81 0.91 27.23
C LYS A 263 0.03 0.55 26.00
N ALA A 264 -0.52 -0.22 25.06
CA ALA A 264 0.19 -0.72 23.88
C ALA A 264 0.42 0.34 22.79
N ILE A 265 -0.45 1.37 22.72
CA ILE A 265 -0.24 2.54 21.86
C ILE A 265 0.58 3.62 22.59
N ALA A 266 0.46 3.75 23.92
CA ALA A 266 1.23 4.70 24.73
C ALA A 266 2.65 4.23 25.10
N GLY A 267 3.05 3.00 24.78
CA GLY A 267 4.39 2.48 25.10
C GLY A 267 4.71 2.49 26.60
N LEU A 268 3.79 1.98 27.42
CA LEU A 268 4.04 1.56 28.81
C LEU A 268 4.11 0.04 28.88
#